data_AF-A0A7S4VY16-F1
#
_entry.id   AF-A0A7S4VY16-F1
#
_cell.length_a   1.000
_cell.length_b   1.000
_cell.length_c   1.000
_cell.angle_alpha   90.00
_cell.angle_beta   90.00
_cell.angle_gamma   90.00
#
_symmetry.space_group_name_H-M   'P 1'
#
loop_
_entity.id
_entity.type
_entity.pdbx_description
1 polymer ?
#
loop_
_entity_poly.entity_id
_entity_poly.type
_entity_poly.pdbx_seq_one_letter_code
_entity_poly.pdbx_strand_id
1 'polypeptide(L)'
;MDRLKIPANKRPKICPKIEKPQALTNIDGIIAKSQALMVARGDLGVELDVNRVPFAQKLLITKSKQAGLFVITATQMVESMIEAPVPTRSEVSDLANAVWDGTDAVMLSGEAASGKYPVEAVMAEASAVREAESVMHRIKPAVASVV
;
A
#
# COMPACT_ATOMS: atom_id res chain seq x y z
N MET A 1 25.88 8.75 15.94
CA MET A 1 26.71 7.60 16.36
C MET A 1 25.85 6.35 16.35
N ASP A 2 26.24 5.34 15.58
CA ASP A 2 25.61 4.03 15.57
C ASP A 2 25.94 3.28 16.87
N ARG A 3 25.06 3.41 17.88
CA ARG A 3 25.31 2.86 19.22
C ARG A 3 25.45 1.34 19.25
N LEU A 4 24.96 0.65 18.21
CA LEU A 4 24.89 -0.81 18.17
C LEU A 4 26.05 -1.45 17.37
N LYS A 5 26.91 -0.66 16.71
CA LYS A 5 28.01 -1.15 15.84
C LYS A 5 27.55 -2.22 14.82
N ILE A 6 26.32 -2.11 14.31
CA ILE A 6 25.77 -3.08 13.35
C ILE A 6 26.12 -2.62 11.93
N PRO A 7 26.77 -3.48 11.12
CA PRO A 7 27.05 -3.19 9.71
C PRO A 7 25.78 -2.75 8.96
N ALA A 8 25.89 -1.75 8.08
CA ALA A 8 24.72 -1.16 7.41
C ALA A 8 23.86 -2.19 6.66
N ASN A 9 24.49 -3.20 6.05
CA ASN A 9 23.80 -4.28 5.34
C ASN A 9 23.07 -5.29 6.25
N LYS A 10 23.32 -5.25 7.57
CA LYS A 10 22.64 -6.08 8.57
C LYS A 10 21.59 -5.30 9.36
N ARG A 11 21.38 -4.01 9.06
CA ARG A 11 20.36 -3.21 9.74
C ARG A 11 18.98 -3.48 9.13
N PRO A 12 17.91 -3.47 9.95
CA PRO A 12 16.56 -3.52 9.45
C PRO A 12 16.31 -2.38 8.44
N LYS A 13 15.52 -2.68 7.41
CA LYS A 13 15.02 -1.66 6.49
C LYS A 13 14.03 -0.76 7.21
N ILE A 14 14.02 0.53 6.87
CA ILE A 14 13.07 1.49 7.43
C ILE A 14 11.92 1.69 6.44
N CYS A 15 10.70 1.43 6.93
CA CYS A 15 9.44 1.66 6.25
C CYS A 15 8.62 2.68 7.07
N PRO A 16 8.65 3.98 6.73
CA PRO A 16 7.82 4.96 7.38
C PRO A 16 6.36 4.71 7.03
N LYS A 17 5.50 4.79 8.04
CA LYS A 17 4.06 4.78 7.88
C LYS A 17 3.58 6.21 7.69
N ILE A 18 3.01 6.51 6.52
CA ILE A 18 2.52 7.84 6.18
C ILE A 18 1.07 7.94 6.61
N GLU A 19 0.86 8.64 7.73
CA GLU A 19 -0.43 8.71 8.43
C GLU A 19 -0.85 10.14 8.80
N LYS A 20 0.04 11.14 8.63
CA LYS A 20 -0.21 12.54 9.02
C LYS A 20 -0.10 13.50 7.82
N PRO A 21 -0.89 14.59 7.78
CA PRO A 21 -0.81 15.60 6.71
C PRO A 21 0.59 16.22 6.56
N GLN A 22 1.30 16.44 7.67
CA GLN A 22 2.65 17.00 7.69
C GLN A 22 3.66 16.08 6.98
N ALA A 23 3.43 14.76 6.99
CA ALA A 23 4.26 13.81 6.26
C ALA A 23 4.09 13.96 4.74
N LEU A 24 2.89 14.30 4.26
CA LEU A 24 2.66 14.61 2.84
C LEU A 24 3.42 15.87 2.42
N THR A 25 3.47 16.90 3.28
CA THR A 25 4.22 18.14 3.00
C THR A 25 5.73 17.91 2.91
N ASN A 26 6.27 16.93 3.63
CA ASN A 26 7.71 16.60 3.64
C ASN A 26 8.00 15.22 3.02
N ILE A 27 7.16 14.77 2.08
CA ILE A 27 7.24 13.40 1.58
C ILE A 27 8.58 13.09 0.92
N ASP A 28 9.13 14.04 0.16
CA ASP A 28 10.40 13.85 -0.56
C ASP A 28 11.58 13.70 0.41
N GLY A 29 11.58 14.45 1.52
CA GLY A 29 12.58 14.32 2.57
C GLY A 29 12.51 13.01 3.35
N ILE A 30 11.29 12.46 3.50
CA ILE A 30 11.07 11.13 4.10
C ILE A 30 11.56 10.04 3.14
N ILE A 31 11.15 10.10 1.86
CA ILE A 31 11.55 9.14 0.82
C ILE A 31 13.08 9.06 0.72
N ALA A 32 13.78 10.20 0.70
CA ALA A 32 15.24 10.25 0.61
C ALA A 32 15.99 9.53 1.75
N LYS A 33 15.32 9.25 2.87
CA LYS A 33 15.90 8.57 4.05
C LYS A 33 15.36 7.15 4.27
N SER A 34 14.55 6.65 3.34
CA SER A 34 13.77 5.41 3.52
C SER A 34 14.17 4.34 2.53
N GLN A 35 13.75 3.09 2.79
CA GLN A 35 13.96 1.96 1.87
C GLN A 35 12.63 1.33 1.42
N ALA A 36 11.58 1.59 2.16
CA ALA A 36 10.21 1.27 1.81
C ALA A 36 9.30 2.41 2.29
N LEU A 37 8.02 2.36 1.94
CA LEU A 37 7.01 3.30 2.40
C LEU A 37 5.67 2.58 2.58
N MET A 38 4.94 2.92 3.62
CA MET A 38 3.59 2.39 3.85
C MET A 38 2.56 3.51 3.77
N VAL A 39 1.54 3.31 2.93
CA VAL A 39 0.35 4.17 2.83
C VAL A 39 -0.68 3.65 3.82
N ALA A 40 -0.85 4.33 4.97
CA ALA A 40 -1.79 3.92 6.01
C ALA A 40 -3.13 4.66 5.85
N ARG A 41 -4.05 4.04 5.10
CA ARG A 41 -5.27 4.71 4.61
C ARG A 41 -6.28 4.98 5.72
N GLY A 42 -6.43 4.06 6.67
CA GLY A 42 -7.28 4.23 7.85
C GLY A 42 -6.81 5.42 8.68
N ASP A 43 -5.51 5.51 8.98
CA ASP A 43 -4.96 6.64 9.74
C ASP A 43 -5.06 7.96 8.95
N LEU A 44 -4.72 7.95 7.65
CA LEU A 44 -4.87 9.13 6.78
C LEU A 44 -6.33 9.59 6.67
N GLY A 45 -7.30 8.66 6.68
CA GLY A 45 -8.73 8.97 6.62
C GLY A 45 -9.28 9.62 7.90
N VAL A 46 -8.57 9.50 9.02
CA VAL A 46 -8.87 10.24 10.25
C VAL A 46 -8.34 11.68 10.17
N GLU A 47 -7.19 11.87 9.53
CA GLU A 47 -6.46 13.14 9.57
C GLU A 47 -6.70 14.04 8.35
N LEU A 48 -7.21 13.46 7.26
CA LEU A 48 -7.55 14.15 6.03
C LEU A 48 -9.05 14.01 5.76
N ASP A 49 -9.58 14.93 4.96
CA ASP A 49 -10.86 14.69 4.31
C ASP A 49 -10.79 13.37 3.51
N VAL A 50 -11.79 12.49 3.70
CA VAL A 50 -11.82 11.16 3.09
C VAL A 50 -11.66 11.19 1.57
N ASN A 51 -12.15 12.24 0.91
CA ASN A 51 -12.04 12.40 -0.54
C ASN A 51 -10.59 12.69 -0.99
N ARG A 52 -9.70 13.08 -0.06
CA ARG A 52 -8.28 13.31 -0.33
C ARG A 52 -7.42 12.05 -0.17
N VAL A 53 -7.91 11.02 0.50
CA VAL A 53 -7.16 9.77 0.73
C VAL A 53 -6.79 9.07 -0.60
N PRO A 54 -7.70 8.94 -1.59
CA PRO A 54 -7.35 8.33 -2.88
C PRO A 54 -6.23 9.10 -3.61
N PHE A 55 -6.26 10.43 -3.56
CA PHE A 55 -5.20 11.26 -4.12
C PHE A 55 -3.87 11.06 -3.38
N ALA A 56 -3.88 11.08 -2.05
CA ALA A 56 -2.70 10.86 -1.23
C ALA A 56 -2.06 9.49 -1.51
N GLN A 57 -2.85 8.43 -1.62
CA GLN A 57 -2.37 7.10 -1.99
C GLN A 57 -1.64 7.14 -3.35
N LYS A 58 -2.28 7.65 -4.40
CA LYS A 58 -1.69 7.70 -5.75
C LYS A 58 -0.39 8.48 -5.77
N LEU A 59 -0.36 9.63 -5.09
CA LEU A 59 0.84 10.46 -4.95
C LEU A 59 1.98 9.70 -4.25
N LEU A 60 1.68 9.05 -3.13
CA LEU A 60 2.64 8.33 -2.31
C LEU A 60 3.22 7.12 -3.03
N ILE A 61 2.37 6.32 -3.68
CA ILE A 61 2.81 5.19 -4.50
C ILE A 61 3.71 5.72 -5.62
N THR A 62 3.22 6.68 -6.42
CA THR A 62 3.97 7.22 -7.57
C THR A 62 5.35 7.74 -7.18
N LYS A 63 5.44 8.61 -6.16
CA LYS A 63 6.73 9.17 -5.71
C LYS A 63 7.68 8.11 -5.19
N SER A 64 7.16 7.14 -4.44
CA SER A 64 7.97 6.04 -3.90
C SER A 64 8.50 5.14 -5.01
N LYS A 65 7.66 4.79 -5.99
CA LYS A 65 8.08 4.00 -7.16
C LYS A 65 9.13 4.74 -8.00
N GLN A 66 8.96 6.06 -8.23
CA GLN A 66 9.96 6.89 -8.90
C GLN A 66 11.31 6.90 -8.18
N ALA A 67 11.31 6.82 -6.85
CA ALA A 67 12.52 6.74 -6.03
C ALA A 67 13.04 5.30 -5.84
N GLY A 68 12.41 4.30 -6.43
CA GLY A 68 12.82 2.89 -6.32
C GLY A 68 12.55 2.26 -4.95
N LEU A 69 11.63 2.81 -4.16
CA LEU A 69 11.22 2.27 -2.86
C LEU A 69 10.17 1.17 -3.04
N PHE A 70 10.20 0.20 -2.13
CA PHE A 70 9.11 -0.77 -1.95
C PHE A 70 7.92 -0.09 -1.28
N VAL A 71 6.71 -0.25 -1.82
CA VAL A 71 5.49 0.39 -1.29
C VAL A 71 4.48 -0.63 -0.80
N ILE A 72 3.95 -0.39 0.40
CA ILE A 72 2.86 -1.16 1.00
C ILE A 72 1.60 -0.28 1.06
N THR A 73 0.51 -0.72 0.45
CA THR A 73 -0.82 -0.15 0.70
C THR A 73 -1.47 -0.89 1.85
N ALA A 74 -1.78 -0.19 2.93
CA ALA A 74 -2.21 -0.80 4.18
C ALA A 74 -3.59 -0.33 4.64
N THR A 75 -4.24 -1.19 5.44
CA THR A 75 -5.57 -1.01 6.07
C THR A 75 -6.71 -0.94 5.07
N GLN A 76 -7.94 -1.32 5.47
CA GLN A 76 -9.16 -1.17 4.67
C GLN A 76 -9.11 -1.85 3.29
N MET A 77 -8.33 -2.92 3.13
CA MET A 77 -8.21 -3.64 1.85
C MET A 77 -9.42 -4.57 1.64
N VAL A 78 -9.76 -5.34 2.67
CA VAL A 78 -10.94 -6.23 2.73
C VAL A 78 -11.54 -6.23 4.15
N GLU A 79 -11.62 -5.06 4.78
CA GLU A 79 -11.98 -4.86 6.20
C GLU A 79 -13.32 -5.51 6.61
N SER A 80 -14.31 -5.54 5.71
CA SER A 80 -15.58 -6.22 5.95
C SER A 80 -15.41 -7.70 6.29
N MET A 81 -14.31 -8.32 5.85
CA MET A 81 -13.99 -9.72 6.11
C MET A 81 -13.57 -10.02 7.56
N ILE A 82 -13.43 -9.00 8.41
CA ILE A 82 -13.39 -9.21 9.86
C ILE A 82 -14.65 -9.95 10.32
N GLU A 83 -15.80 -9.58 9.75
CA GLU A 83 -17.13 -10.07 10.16
C GLU A 83 -17.83 -10.91 9.08
N ALA A 84 -17.40 -10.83 7.82
CA ALA A 84 -18.01 -11.50 6.68
C ALA A 84 -17.06 -12.51 5.99
N PRO A 85 -17.58 -13.61 5.42
CA PRO A 85 -16.73 -14.61 4.75
C PRO A 85 -16.26 -14.21 3.34
N VAL A 86 -16.78 -13.11 2.79
CA VAL A 86 -16.45 -12.61 1.44
C VAL A 86 -16.34 -11.08 1.44
N PRO A 87 -15.44 -10.49 0.64
CA PRO A 87 -15.30 -9.04 0.56
C PRO A 87 -16.43 -8.43 -0.26
N THR A 88 -16.63 -7.13 -0.07
CA THR A 88 -17.54 -6.33 -0.88
C THR A 88 -16.95 -6.07 -2.28
N ARG A 89 -17.82 -5.78 -3.25
CA ARG A 89 -17.39 -5.35 -4.59
C ARG A 89 -16.54 -4.07 -4.56
N SER A 90 -16.83 -3.17 -3.62
CA SER A 90 -16.06 -1.94 -3.42
C SER A 90 -14.64 -2.22 -2.95
N GLU A 91 -14.45 -3.15 -2.00
CA GLU A 91 -13.12 -3.54 -1.50
C GLU A 91 -12.29 -4.22 -2.59
N VAL A 92 -12.88 -5.14 -3.36
CA VAL A 92 -12.19 -5.77 -4.49
C VAL A 92 -11.76 -4.73 -5.53
N SER A 93 -12.61 -3.76 -5.84
CA SER A 93 -12.29 -2.66 -6.76
C SER A 93 -11.15 -1.78 -6.23
N ASP A 94 -11.20 -1.42 -4.96
CA ASP A 94 -10.19 -0.59 -4.30
C ASP A 94 -8.82 -1.29 -4.24
N LEU A 95 -8.81 -2.58 -3.91
CA LEU A 95 -7.62 -3.42 -3.93
C LEU A 95 -7.01 -3.54 -5.33
N ALA A 96 -7.83 -3.78 -6.36
CA ALA A 96 -7.38 -3.80 -7.75
C ALA A 96 -6.77 -2.45 -8.16
N ASN A 97 -7.37 -1.33 -7.75
CA ASN A 97 -6.82 0.00 -8.01
C ASN A 97 -5.47 0.23 -7.31
N ALA A 98 -5.26 -0.26 -6.10
CA ALA A 98 -3.96 -0.18 -5.43
C ALA A 98 -2.87 -0.93 -6.21
N VAL A 99 -3.20 -2.11 -6.74
CA VAL A 99 -2.31 -2.89 -7.63
C VAL A 99 -2.02 -2.10 -8.91
N TRP A 100 -3.05 -1.54 -9.55
CA TRP A 100 -2.87 -0.75 -10.77
C TRP A 100 -2.14 0.57 -10.53
N ASP A 101 -2.20 1.15 -9.34
CA ASP A 101 -1.38 2.30 -8.97
C ASP A 101 0.12 1.93 -8.86
N GLY A 102 0.42 0.63 -8.73
CA GLY A 102 1.79 0.10 -8.71
C GLY A 102 2.33 -0.14 -7.30
N THR A 103 1.46 -0.39 -6.33
CA THR A 103 1.90 -0.85 -5.00
C THR A 103 2.66 -2.18 -5.11
N ASP A 104 3.67 -2.39 -4.27
CA ASP A 104 4.45 -3.63 -4.27
C ASP A 104 3.84 -4.69 -3.36
N ALA A 105 3.07 -4.27 -2.36
CA ALA A 105 2.31 -5.15 -1.49
C ALA A 105 1.02 -4.49 -1.02
N VAL A 106 0.03 -5.33 -0.80
CA VAL A 106 -1.18 -5.03 -0.02
C VAL A 106 -1.05 -5.69 1.36
N MET A 107 -1.72 -5.14 2.36
CA MET A 107 -1.57 -5.59 3.75
C MET A 107 -2.93 -5.74 4.44
N LEU A 108 -3.17 -6.93 4.96
CA LEU A 108 -4.23 -7.22 5.93
C LEU A 108 -3.81 -6.78 7.33
N SER A 109 -4.77 -6.25 8.07
CA SER A 109 -4.63 -5.80 9.45
C SER A 109 -5.51 -6.65 10.37
N GLY A 110 -6.68 -6.13 10.77
CA GLY A 110 -7.62 -6.83 11.65
C GLY A 110 -8.19 -8.09 11.03
N GLU A 111 -8.28 -8.12 9.70
CA GLU A 111 -8.83 -9.23 8.91
C GLU A 111 -8.08 -10.55 9.21
N ALA A 112 -6.74 -10.51 9.20
CA ALA A 112 -5.91 -11.67 9.48
C ALA A 112 -5.54 -11.81 10.96
N ALA A 113 -5.45 -10.71 11.71
CA ALA A 113 -5.00 -10.72 13.10
C ALA A 113 -6.08 -11.19 14.10
N SER A 114 -7.32 -10.76 13.90
CA SER A 114 -8.41 -11.00 14.86
C SER A 114 -9.79 -11.21 14.21
N GLY A 115 -9.86 -11.30 12.89
CA GLY A 115 -11.10 -11.51 12.13
C GLY A 115 -11.66 -12.93 12.29
N LYS A 116 -12.94 -13.09 11.95
CA LYS A 116 -13.63 -14.39 11.96
C LYS A 116 -13.22 -15.30 10.80
N TYR A 117 -12.66 -14.72 9.73
CA TYR A 117 -12.31 -15.42 8.48
C TYR A 117 -10.88 -15.09 8.00
N PRO A 118 -9.84 -15.32 8.83
CA PRO A 118 -8.49 -14.83 8.54
C PRO A 118 -7.84 -15.53 7.35
N VAL A 119 -8.13 -16.82 7.14
CA VAL A 119 -7.59 -17.59 6.00
C VAL A 119 -8.30 -17.16 4.72
N GLU A 120 -9.61 -17.00 4.76
CA GLU A 120 -10.42 -16.55 3.64
C GLU A 120 -10.06 -15.12 3.23
N ALA A 121 -9.75 -14.23 4.18
CA ALA A 121 -9.29 -12.88 3.89
C ALA A 121 -7.98 -12.89 3.08
N VAL A 122 -7.00 -13.70 3.49
CA VAL A 122 -5.74 -13.88 2.73
C VAL A 122 -6.01 -14.44 1.33
N MET A 123 -6.89 -15.44 1.22
CA MET A 123 -7.22 -16.06 -0.06
C MET A 123 -7.97 -15.11 -1.00
N ALA A 124 -8.90 -14.31 -0.46
CA ALA A 124 -9.67 -13.31 -1.21
C ALA A 124 -8.77 -12.17 -1.71
N GLU A 125 -7.93 -11.61 -0.84
CA GLU A 125 -6.92 -10.61 -1.22
C GLU A 125 -5.99 -11.15 -2.30
N ALA A 126 -5.43 -12.36 -2.13
CA ALA A 126 -4.55 -12.98 -3.12
C ALA A 126 -5.26 -13.23 -4.46
N SER A 127 -6.53 -13.65 -4.44
CA SER A 127 -7.32 -13.84 -5.67
C SER A 127 -7.55 -12.53 -6.41
N ALA A 128 -7.91 -11.46 -5.68
CA ALA A 128 -8.15 -10.15 -6.27
C ALA A 128 -6.87 -9.53 -6.85
N VAL A 129 -5.73 -9.66 -6.15
CA VAL A 129 -4.42 -9.22 -6.67
C VAL A 129 -4.07 -9.94 -7.96
N ARG A 130 -4.16 -11.28 -8.00
CA ARG A 130 -3.84 -12.06 -9.21
C ARG A 130 -4.70 -11.65 -10.41
N GLU A 131 -5.99 -11.43 -10.17
CA GLU A 131 -6.88 -10.97 -11.23
C GLU A 131 -6.49 -9.58 -11.73
N ALA A 132 -6.23 -8.64 -10.82
CA ALA A 132 -5.80 -7.28 -11.17
C ALA A 132 -4.48 -7.27 -11.98
N GLU A 133 -3.53 -8.15 -11.64
CA GLU A 133 -2.28 -8.33 -12.37
C GLU A 133 -2.49 -8.92 -13.77
N SER A 134 -3.38 -9.92 -13.90
CA SER A 134 -3.62 -10.64 -15.17
C SER A 134 -4.10 -9.71 -16.29
N VAL A 135 -4.89 -8.69 -15.94
CA VAL A 135 -5.47 -7.72 -16.89
C VAL A 135 -4.66 -6.44 -17.05
N MET A 136 -3.56 -6.27 -16.31
CA MET A 136 -2.84 -4.99 -16.23
C MET A 136 -2.35 -4.50 -17.61
N HIS A 137 -1.88 -5.40 -18.47
CA HIS A 137 -1.43 -5.12 -19.83
C HIS A 137 -2.55 -4.61 -20.76
N ARG A 138 -3.82 -4.86 -20.42
CA ARG A 138 -4.99 -4.40 -21.18
C ARG A 138 -5.41 -2.99 -20.79
N ILE A 139 -4.99 -2.54 -19.60
CA ILE A 139 -5.43 -1.29 -18.96
C ILE A 139 -4.33 -0.23 -19.04
N LYS A 140 -3.06 -0.62 -18.85
CA LYS A 140 -1.90 0.23 -19.11
C LYS A 140 -1.29 -0.17 -20.44
N PRO A 141 -1.52 0.58 -21.54
CA PRO A 141 -0.77 0.33 -22.77
C PRO A 141 0.71 0.46 -22.44
N ALA A 142 1.53 -0.45 -22.95
CA ALA A 142 2.98 -0.32 -22.87
C ALA A 142 3.32 1.10 -23.34
N VAL A 143 3.97 1.89 -22.48
CA VAL A 143 4.56 3.15 -22.91
C VAL A 143 5.47 2.75 -24.05
N ALA A 144 5.11 3.13 -25.28
CA ALA A 144 5.99 2.97 -26.42
C ALA A 144 7.30 3.62 -25.99
N SER A 145 8.34 2.80 -25.81
CA SER A 145 9.69 3.27 -25.59
C SER A 145 10.02 4.16 -26.79
N VAL A 146 9.87 5.48 -26.60
CA VAL A 146 10.38 6.47 -27.53
C VAL A 146 11.89 6.40 -27.35
N VAL A 147 12.49 5.62 -28.24
CA VAL A 147 13.92 5.62 -28.52
C VAL A 147 14.32 6.99 -29.05
#